data_AF-A0A564Q6K4-F1
#
_entry.id   AF-A0A564Q6K4-F1
#
_cell.length_a   1.000
_cell.length_b   1.000
_cell.length_c   1.000
_cell.angle_alpha   90.00
_cell.angle_beta   90.00
_cell.angle_gamma   90.00
#
_symmetry.space_group_name_H-M   'P 1'
#
loop_
_entity.id
_entity.type
_entity.pdbx_description
1 polymer ?
#
loop_
_entity_poly.entity_id
_entity_poly.type
_entity_poly.pdbx_seq_one_letter_code
_entity_poly.pdbx_strand_id
1 'polypeptide(L)' 'MVRGEIIESSEKRATVREYDCLCHGNWNLELCSKISPDACDLICDMLNPKLRSYHTHYLNAGDDYCEMVFELED' A
#
# COMPACT_ATOMS: atom_id res chain seq x y z
N MET A 1 -9.43 -5.65 -11.46
CA MET A 1 -9.51 -6.10 -10.07
C MET A 1 -8.07 -6.17 -9.61
N VAL A 2 -7.65 -5.33 -8.66
CA VAL A 2 -6.26 -5.31 -8.18
C VAL A 2 -5.95 -6.67 -7.56
N ARG A 3 -4.89 -7.33 -8.01
CA ARG A 3 -4.40 -8.58 -7.42
C ARG A 3 -3.30 -8.26 -6.42
N GLY A 4 -3.53 -8.65 -5.17
CA GLY A 4 -2.59 -8.49 -4.07
C GLY A 4 -2.17 -9.83 -3.46
N GLU A 5 -0.92 -9.93 -3.00
CA GLU A 5 -0.39 -11.08 -2.27
C GLU A 5 0.24 -10.62 -0.95
N ILE A 6 -0.04 -11.31 0.16
CA ILE A 6 0.65 -11.07 1.42
C ILE A 6 2.02 -11.73 1.34
N ILE A 7 3.09 -10.93 1.32
CA ILE A 7 4.47 -11.41 1.23
C ILE A 7 5.17 -11.46 2.59
N GLU A 8 4.66 -10.74 3.58
CA GLU A 8 5.12 -10.77 4.96
C GLU A 8 3.96 -10.49 5.91
N SER A 9 3.87 -11.22 7.03
CA SER A 9 2.86 -10.97 8.07
C SER A 9 3.35 -11.35 9.45
N SER A 10 2.97 -10.55 10.44
CA SER A 10 3.14 -10.74 11.87
C SER A 10 1.85 -10.34 12.60
N GLU A 11 1.83 -10.41 13.94
CA GLU A 11 0.67 -10.01 14.74
C GLU A 11 0.30 -8.52 14.60
N LYS A 12 1.28 -7.65 14.30
CA LYS A 12 1.08 -6.19 14.24
C LYS A 12 1.37 -5.56 12.88
N ARG A 13 1.81 -6.34 11.90
CA ARG A 13 2.25 -5.80 10.61
C ARG A 13 2.05 -6.80 9.49
N ALA A 14 1.59 -6.33 8.34
CA ALA A 14 1.55 -7.11 7.11
C ALA A 14 2.03 -6.27 5.92
N THR A 15 2.74 -6.90 4.99
CA THR A 15 3.14 -6.31 3.70
C THR A 15 2.41 -7.02 2.58
N VAL A 16 1.69 -6.24 1.78
CA VAL A 16 0.94 -6.70 0.62
C VAL A 16 1.60 -6.18 -0.64
N ARG A 17 1.90 -7.08 -1.58
CA ARG A 17 2.37 -6.74 -2.91
C ARG A 17 1.19 -6.65 -3.87
N GLU A 18 1.05 -5.52 -4.55
CA GLU A 18 0.02 -5.27 -5.57
C GLU A 18 0.63 -5.26 -6.98
N TYR A 19 0.24 -6.23 -7.82
CA TYR A 19 0.83 -6.45 -9.16
C TYR A 19 0.15 -5.66 -10.29
N ASP A 20 -0.89 -4.89 -9.98
CA ASP A 20 -1.66 -4.08 -10.94
C ASP A 20 -1.93 -2.69 -10.37
N CYS A 21 -0.96 -2.14 -9.63
CA CYS A 21 -1.12 -0.80 -9.07
C CYS A 21 -1.36 0.18 -10.22
N LEU A 22 -2.47 0.94 -10.15
CA LEU A 22 -2.82 1.94 -11.18
C LEU A 22 -1.72 2.99 -11.36
N CYS A 23 -0.83 3.12 -10.37
CA CYS A 23 0.36 3.95 -10.45
C CYS A 23 1.42 3.47 -11.45
N HIS A 24 1.46 2.19 -11.81
CA HIS A 24 2.47 1.59 -12.68
C HIS A 24 2.47 2.16 -14.11
N GLY A 25 1.31 2.62 -14.61
CA GLY A 25 1.17 3.00 -16.02
C GLY A 25 1.08 4.48 -16.33
N ASN A 26 0.73 5.35 -15.36
CA ASN A 26 0.28 6.71 -15.69
C ASN A 26 0.61 7.81 -14.68
N TRP A 27 0.98 7.46 -13.45
CA TRP A 27 1.08 8.44 -12.37
C TRP A 27 2.54 8.62 -11.98
N ASN A 28 3.03 9.86 -11.97
CA ASN A 28 4.36 10.12 -11.44
C ASN A 28 4.39 9.69 -9.96
N LEU A 29 5.57 9.32 -9.47
CA LEU A 29 5.83 8.89 -8.08
C LEU A 29 5.10 9.75 -7.03
N GLU A 30 5.09 11.07 -7.24
CA GLU A 30 4.48 12.05 -6.35
C GLU A 30 2.94 11.97 -6.30
N LEU A 31 2.29 11.58 -7.39
CA LEU A 31 0.83 11.41 -7.45
C LEU A 31 0.42 10.08 -6.79
N CYS A 32 1.21 9.03 -7.00
CA CYS A 32 0.96 7.73 -6.35
C CYS A 32 1.06 7.83 -4.82
N SER A 33 2.07 8.55 -4.33
CA SER A 33 2.25 8.80 -2.89
C SER A 33 1.19 9.70 -2.27
N LYS A 34 0.31 10.33 -3.05
CA LYS A 34 -0.77 11.21 -2.56
C LYS A 34 -2.15 10.55 -2.58
N ILE A 35 -2.42 9.69 -3.56
CA ILE A 35 -3.76 9.11 -3.74
C ILE A 35 -3.94 7.81 -2.94
N SER A 36 -2.85 7.05 -2.77
CA SER A 36 -2.90 5.74 -2.12
C SER A 36 -2.97 5.80 -0.58
N PRO A 37 -2.29 6.74 0.12
CA PRO A 37 -2.39 6.83 1.58
C PRO A 37 -3.79 7.23 2.04
N ASP A 38 -4.37 8.32 1.51
CA ASP A 38 -5.62 8.88 2.07
C ASP A 38 -6.81 7.91 2.01
N ALA A 39 -6.97 7.15 0.91
CA ALA A 39 -8.07 6.20 0.76
C ALA A 39 -7.87 4.95 1.64
N CYS A 40 -6.64 4.43 1.71
CA CYS A 40 -6.31 3.28 2.53
C CYS A 40 -6.31 3.64 4.02
N ASP A 41 -5.87 4.84 4.39
CA ASP A 41 -5.88 5.36 5.75
C ASP A 41 -7.31 5.58 6.25
N LEU A 42 -8.22 6.09 5.41
CA LEU A 42 -9.65 6.15 5.75
C LEU A 42 -10.25 4.76 6.03
N ILE A 43 -9.90 3.76 5.22
CA ILE A 43 -10.33 2.37 5.44
C ILE A 43 -9.72 1.82 6.74
N CYS A 44 -8.43 2.10 6.97
CA CYS A 44 -7.75 1.68 8.18
C CYS A 44 -8.40 2.29 9.42
N ASP A 45 -8.65 3.60 9.43
CA ASP A 45 -9.34 4.32 10.51
C ASP A 45 -10.74 3.75 10.79
N MET A 46 -11.48 3.38 9.74
CA MET A 46 -12.80 2.76 9.89
C MET A 46 -12.77 1.35 10.48
N LEU A 47 -11.74 0.56 10.15
CA LEU A 47 -11.60 -0.82 10.63
C LEU A 47 -11.01 -0.89 12.03
N ASN A 48 -9.96 -0.10 12.28
CA ASN A 48 -9.28 0.01 13.56
C ASN A 48 -8.49 1.33 13.59
N PRO A 49 -8.79 2.27 14.50
CA PRO A 49 -8.12 3.58 14.53
C PRO A 49 -6.61 3.52 14.82
N LYS A 50 -6.08 2.35 15.22
CA LYS A 50 -4.64 2.10 15.38
C LYS A 50 -3.99 1.51 14.14
N LEU A 51 -4.77 1.13 13.12
CA LEU A 51 -4.25 0.59 11.88
C LEU A 51 -3.82 1.75 10.98
N ARG A 52 -2.63 1.64 10.40
CA ARG A 52 -2.07 2.59 9.43
C ARG A 52 -1.67 1.86 8.17
N SER A 53 -1.70 2.57 7.04
CA SER A 53 -1.21 2.04 5.77
C SER A 53 -0.20 2.98 5.12
N TYR A 54 0.83 2.44 4.49
CA TYR A 54 1.78 3.25 3.72
C TYR A 54 2.49 2.41 2.67
N HIS A 55 3.05 3.07 1.65
CA HIS A 55 3.86 2.39 0.64
C HIS A 55 5.33 2.44 1.05
N THR A 56 5.98 1.28 1.15
CA THR A 56 7.41 1.19 1.47
C THR A 56 8.29 1.14 0.23
N HIS A 57 7.77 0.62 -0.87
CA HIS A 57 8.47 0.56 -2.14
C HIS A 57 7.66 1.32 -3.18
N TYR A 58 8.18 2.47 -3.60
CA TYR A 58 7.65 3.17 -4.76
C TYR A 58 8.42 2.71 -6.00
N LEU A 59 7.67 2.43 -7.06
CA LEU A 59 8.16 1.87 -8.32
C LEU A 59 9.39 2.59 -8.86
N ASN A 60 10.43 1.84 -9.17
CA ASN A 60 11.43 2.23 -10.15
C ASN A 60 10.96 1.83 -11.56
N ALA A 61 11.58 2.39 -12.60
CA ALA A 61 11.30 1.99 -13.96
C ALA A 61 11.65 0.50 -14.18
N GLY A 62 10.64 -0.34 -14.39
CA GLY A 62 10.77 -1.78 -14.61
C GLY A 62 10.17 -2.67 -13.51
N ASP A 63 9.76 -2.09 -12.38
CA ASP A 63 9.01 -2.82 -11.34
C ASP A 63 7.56 -3.02 -11.78
N ASP A 64 7.03 -4.24 -11.66
CA ASP A 64 5.65 -4.60 -12.02
C ASP A 64 4.69 -4.64 -10.82
N TYR A 65 5.15 -4.20 -9.63
CA TYR A 65 4.37 -4.23 -8.40
C TYR A 65 4.66 -3.06 -7.45
N CYS A 66 3.68 -2.70 -6.62
CA CYS A 66 3.88 -1.84 -5.44
C CYS A 66 3.80 -2.67 -4.16
N GLU A 67 4.49 -2.23 -3.10
CA GLU A 67 4.33 -2.83 -1.77
C GLU A 67 3.65 -1.84 -0.82
N MET A 68 2.56 -2.29 -0.22
CA MET A 68 1.80 -1.58 0.80
C MET A 68 1.98 -2.29 2.13
N VAL A 69 2.32 -1.54 3.16
CA VAL A 69 2.44 -2.02 4.54
C VAL A 69 1.23 -1.57 5.32
N PHE A 70 0.69 -2.49 6.11
CA PHE A 70 -0.33 -2.25 7.12
C PHE A 70 0.28 -2.51 8.49
N GLU A 71 0.13 -1.58 9.42
CA GLU A 71 0.76 -1.64 10.74
C GLU A 71 -0.21 -1.21 11.85
N LEU A 72 -0.21 -1.94 12.96
CA LEU A 72 -0.98 -1.63 14.16
C LEU A 72 -0.09 -0.84 15.14
N GLU A 73 -0.45 0.40 15.36
CA GLU A 73 0.12 1.27 16.39
C GLU A 73 -0.24 0.76 17.79
N ASP A 74 0.62 1.06 18.77
CA ASP A 74 0.44 0.66 20.18
C ASP A 74 -0.72 1.37 20.90
#